data_AF-A0A8R1XTM0-F1
#
_entry.id   AF-A0A8R1XTM0-F1
#
_cell.length_a   1.000
_cell.length_b   1.000
_cell.length_c   1.000
_cell.angle_alpha   90.00
_cell.angle_beta   90.00
_cell.angle_gamma   90.00
#
_symmetry.space_group_name_H-M   'P 1'
#
loop_
_entity.id
_entity.type
_entity.pdbx_description
1 polymer ?
#
loop_
_entity_poly.entity_id
_entity_poly.type
_entity_poly.pdbx_seq_one_letter_code
_entity_poly.pdbx_strand_id
1 'polypeptide(L)'
;MDGHCSMTYDCTPEVSIAATLMNFICHEIKNNDFNHDASSTIQSTLPRRFSISETDKDYILQSKRNIDRIASDTDIKIFTFEHFGRDLIQKYNISPNRFIQIGMDIAYYRMYGKEACISQMATLRKFQDGRMDIIRLPSLNSAMLN
;
A
#
# COMPACT_ATOMS: atom_id res chain seq x y z
N MET A 1 -0.92 1.19 24.78
CA MET A 1 -1.01 1.05 23.32
C MET A 1 -2.48 0.97 22.97
N ASP A 2 -2.87 1.62 21.89
CA ASP A 2 -4.25 1.84 21.41
C ASP A 2 -4.82 0.68 20.59
N GLY A 3 -4.02 -0.35 20.32
CA GLY A 3 -4.44 -1.56 19.59
C GLY A 3 -4.33 -1.44 18.07
N HIS A 4 -3.79 -0.34 17.55
CA HIS A 4 -3.52 -0.22 16.13
C HIS A 4 -2.37 -1.14 15.69
N CYS A 5 -2.55 -1.83 14.58
CA CYS A 5 -1.52 -2.63 13.92
C CYS A 5 -1.45 -2.29 12.42
N SER A 6 -0.24 -2.30 11.87
CA SER A 6 0.01 -2.03 10.46
C SER A 6 1.31 -2.71 10.03
N MET A 7 1.58 -2.71 8.73
CA MET A 7 2.84 -3.17 8.17
C MET A 7 3.39 -2.12 7.20
N THR A 8 4.69 -1.88 7.31
CA THR A 8 5.48 -1.15 6.33
C THR A 8 6.42 -2.13 5.63
N TYR A 9 6.56 -2.02 4.32
CA TYR A 9 7.43 -2.88 3.52
C TYR A 9 8.27 -2.01 2.58
N ASP A 10 9.48 -2.49 2.25
CA ASP A 10 10.28 -1.90 1.17
C ASP A 10 9.59 -2.21 -0.17
N CYS A 11 9.48 -1.25 -1.09
CA CYS A 11 8.77 -1.43 -2.37
C CYS A 11 9.43 -2.41 -3.34
N THR A 12 10.58 -3.00 -2.98
CA THR A 12 11.27 -4.01 -3.80
C THR A 12 10.38 -5.23 -4.09
N PRO A 13 9.71 -5.85 -3.10
CA PRO A 13 8.57 -6.75 -3.34
C PRO A 13 7.33 -6.00 -3.85
N GLU A 14 6.64 -6.61 -4.82
CA GLU A 14 5.36 -6.11 -5.34
C GLU A 14 4.31 -6.05 -4.21
N VAL A 15 3.51 -4.97 -4.18
CA VAL A 15 2.46 -4.72 -3.16
C VAL A 15 1.52 -5.91 -2.94
N SER A 16 1.22 -6.65 -4.00
CA SER A 16 0.34 -7.82 -3.98
C SER A 16 0.90 -8.98 -3.16
N ILE A 17 2.23 -9.16 -3.13
CA ILE A 17 2.90 -10.19 -2.34
C ILE A 17 2.78 -9.85 -0.86
N ALA A 18 3.09 -8.59 -0.51
CA ALA A 18 2.94 -8.09 0.85
C ALA A 18 1.49 -8.19 1.34
N ALA A 19 0.52 -7.83 0.51
CA ALA A 19 -0.91 -7.95 0.82
C ALA A 19 -1.34 -9.41 1.02
N THR A 20 -0.85 -10.34 0.19
CA THR A 20 -1.16 -11.77 0.31
C THR A 20 -0.60 -12.34 1.61
N LEU A 21 0.64 -12.00 1.96
CA LEU A 21 1.27 -12.41 3.21
C LEU A 21 0.51 -11.86 4.43
N MET A 22 0.15 -10.58 4.40
CA MET A 22 -0.64 -9.96 5.47
C MET A 22 -1.98 -10.67 5.64
N ASN A 23 -2.69 -10.97 4.55
CA ASN A 23 -3.97 -11.67 4.61
C ASN A 23 -3.81 -13.07 5.23
N PHE A 24 -2.76 -13.81 4.86
CA PHE A 24 -2.44 -15.10 5.46
C PHE A 24 -2.21 -14.96 6.97
N ILE A 25 -1.33 -14.04 7.40
CA ILE A 25 -1.03 -13.84 8.83
C ILE A 25 -2.31 -13.48 9.61
N CYS A 26 -3.12 -12.54 9.11
CA CYS A 26 -4.37 -12.17 9.75
C CYS A 26 -5.35 -13.35 9.84
N HIS A 27 -5.42 -14.19 8.81
CA HIS A 27 -6.24 -15.40 8.80
C HIS A 27 -5.79 -16.41 9.86
N GLU A 28 -4.50 -16.71 9.93
CA GLU A 28 -3.96 -17.66 10.92
C GLU A 28 -4.17 -17.17 12.35
N ILE A 29 -3.91 -15.88 12.61
CA ILE A 29 -4.18 -15.27 13.93
C ILE A 29 -5.66 -15.37 14.30
N LYS A 30 -6.55 -15.13 13.33
CA LYS A 30 -8.00 -15.22 13.55
C LYS A 30 -8.46 -16.65 13.84
N ASN A 31 -7.90 -17.63 13.14
CA ASN A 31 -8.23 -19.04 13.36
C ASN A 31 -7.68 -19.56 14.69
N ASN A 32 -6.54 -19.03 15.13
CA ASN A 32 -5.91 -19.35 16.40
C ASN A 32 -5.68 -20.87 16.60
N ASP A 33 -5.46 -21.60 15.52
CA ASP A 33 -5.18 -23.04 15.49
C ASP A 33 -3.67 -23.27 15.35
N PHE A 34 -2.92 -22.77 16.33
CA PHE A 34 -1.47 -22.90 16.34
C PHE A 34 -1.07 -24.18 17.06
N ASN A 35 -0.08 -24.90 16.52
CA ASN A 35 0.55 -25.99 17.24
C ASN A 35 1.24 -25.43 18.49
N HIS A 36 0.81 -25.88 19.67
CA HIS A 36 1.43 -25.56 20.95
C HIS A 36 2.58 -26.53 21.26
N ASP A 37 3.39 -26.86 20.26
CA ASP A 37 4.50 -27.82 20.34
C ASP A 37 5.81 -27.22 20.86
N ALA A 38 5.83 -25.90 21.12
CA ALA A 38 6.90 -25.19 21.78
C ALA A 38 7.05 -25.65 23.25
N SER A 39 7.75 -26.77 23.44
CA SER A 39 8.03 -27.40 24.73
C SER A 39 9.43 -27.11 25.28
N SER A 40 10.28 -26.43 24.49
CA SER A 40 11.64 -26.08 24.88
C SER A 40 11.69 -24.79 25.69
N THR A 41 12.71 -24.68 26.55
CA THR A 41 13.02 -23.43 27.25
C THR A 41 13.34 -22.34 26.23
N ILE A 42 12.51 -21.30 26.17
CA ILE A 42 12.72 -20.14 25.30
C ILE A 42 14.01 -19.44 25.76
N GLN A 43 14.99 -19.34 24.86
CA GLN A 43 16.19 -18.55 25.12
C GLN A 43 15.84 -17.05 25.14
N SER A 44 16.30 -16.34 26.17
CA SER A 44 16.12 -14.89 26.24
C SER A 44 16.79 -14.23 25.05
N THR A 45 16.08 -13.31 24.39
CA THR A 45 16.68 -12.47 23.36
C THR A 45 17.70 -11.52 23.99
N LEU A 46 18.86 -11.39 23.36
CA LEU A 46 19.90 -10.45 23.81
C LEU A 46 19.66 -9.08 23.17
N PRO A 47 19.74 -7.98 23.94
CA PRO A 47 19.58 -6.64 23.39
C PRO A 47 20.71 -6.34 22.41
N ARG A 48 20.35 -5.88 21.20
CA ARG A 48 21.33 -5.44 20.20
C ARG A 48 21.81 -4.04 20.55
N ARG A 49 23.05 -3.95 21.03
CA ARG A 49 23.69 -2.68 21.41
C ARG A 49 24.39 -2.07 20.21
N PHE A 50 24.21 -0.76 20.03
CA PHE A 50 24.91 0.03 19.03
C PHE A 50 25.87 1.00 19.73
N SER A 51 27.12 1.08 19.26
CA SER A 51 28.06 2.11 19.67
C SER A 51 27.87 3.31 18.76
N ILE A 52 27.43 4.44 19.32
CA ILE A 52 27.09 5.64 18.55
C ILE A 52 28.24 6.65 18.67
N SER A 53 28.94 6.90 17.57
CA SER A 53 29.97 7.94 17.49
C SER A 53 29.35 9.34 17.42
N GLU A 54 30.15 10.40 17.60
CA GLU A 54 29.65 11.78 17.39
C GLU A 54 29.14 11.99 15.95
N THR A 55 29.83 11.43 14.95
CA THR A 55 29.38 11.47 13.56
C THR A 55 28.01 10.78 13.38
N ASP A 56 27.77 9.65 14.05
CA ASP A 56 26.47 8.96 13.99
C ASP A 56 25.36 9.81 14.63
N LYS A 57 25.66 10.54 15.72
CA LYS A 57 24.70 11.45 16.33
C LYS A 57 24.30 12.56 15.36
N ASP A 58 25.24 13.12 14.64
CA ASP A 58 24.96 14.14 13.62
C ASP A 58 24.05 13.59 12.52
N TYR A 59 24.33 12.38 12.02
CA TYR A 59 23.46 11.72 11.02
C TYR A 59 22.06 11.42 11.57
N ILE A 60 21.95 10.98 12.82
CA ILE A 60 20.66 10.74 13.48
C ILE A 60 19.86 12.05 13.59
N LEU A 61 20.51 13.15 13.99
CA LEU A 61 19.87 14.47 14.11
C LEU A 61 19.42 15.00 12.74
N GLN A 62 20.25 14.83 11.71
CA GLN A 62 19.89 15.19 10.34
C GLN A 62 18.72 14.35 9.82
N SER A 63 18.73 13.05 10.05
CA SER A 63 17.67 12.13 9.64
C SER A 63 16.34 12.45 10.32
N LYS A 64 16.39 12.80 11.62
CA LYS A 64 15.22 13.28 12.36
C LYS A 64 14.60 14.51 11.70
N ARG A 65 15.41 15.56 11.45
CA ARG A 65 14.94 16.79 10.79
C ARG A 65 14.32 16.49 9.42
N ASN A 66 14.90 15.55 8.67
CA ASN A 66 14.37 15.15 7.37
C ASN A 66 13.02 14.43 7.48
N ILE A 67 12.86 13.49 8.43
CA ILE A 67 11.58 12.80 8.65
C ILE A 67 10.52 13.79 9.13
N ASP A 68 10.85 14.71 10.05
CA ASP A 68 9.91 15.73 10.52
C ASP A 68 9.42 16.60 9.36
N ARG A 69 10.33 16.98 8.45
CA ARG A 69 9.98 17.71 7.22
C ARG A 69 9.05 16.91 6.32
N ILE A 70 9.38 15.64 6.03
CA ILE A 70 8.55 14.77 5.19
C ILE A 70 7.15 14.59 5.80
N ALA A 71 7.08 14.35 7.12
CA ALA A 71 5.82 14.21 7.82
C ALA A 71 4.98 15.50 7.75
N SER A 72 5.60 16.67 7.89
CA SER A 72 4.89 17.95 7.82
C SER A 72 4.36 18.31 6.42
N ASP A 73 4.98 17.78 5.37
CA ASP A 73 4.61 18.02 3.96
C ASP A 73 3.68 16.93 3.40
N THR A 74 3.40 15.88 4.18
CA THR A 74 2.57 14.74 3.78
C THR A 74 1.12 14.94 4.25
N ASP A 75 0.19 15.16 3.32
CA ASP A 75 -1.25 15.16 3.59
C ASP A 75 -1.87 13.80 3.20
N ILE A 76 -2.51 13.15 4.18
CA ILE A 76 -3.16 11.84 3.99
C ILE A 76 -4.59 11.92 4.49
N LYS A 77 -5.52 11.57 3.60
CA LYS A 77 -6.93 11.37 3.93
C LYS A 77 -7.36 9.95 3.60
N ILE A 78 -7.85 9.23 4.60
CA ILE A 78 -8.48 7.92 4.41
C ILE A 78 -9.97 8.14 4.22
N PHE A 79 -10.51 7.58 3.13
CA PHE A 79 -11.93 7.68 2.79
C PHE A 79 -12.50 6.28 2.57
N THR A 80 -13.45 5.89 3.41
CA THR A 80 -14.20 4.64 3.28
C THR A 80 -15.44 4.90 2.44
N PHE A 81 -15.51 4.30 1.25
CA PHE A 81 -16.67 4.42 0.37
C PHE A 81 -17.69 3.32 0.70
N GLU A 82 -18.82 3.69 1.31
CA GLU A 82 -19.82 2.74 1.83
C GLU A 82 -21.09 2.62 0.96
N HIS A 83 -21.20 3.40 -0.13
CA HIS A 83 -22.43 3.44 -0.93
C HIS A 83 -22.67 2.19 -1.76
N PHE A 84 -21.61 1.59 -2.30
CA PHE A 84 -21.67 0.33 -3.03
C PHE A 84 -20.28 -0.30 -3.14
N GLY A 85 -20.26 -1.60 -3.42
CA GLY A 85 -19.03 -2.37 -3.64
C GLY A 85 -18.94 -3.00 -5.02
N ARG A 86 -18.00 -3.95 -5.15
CA ARG A 86 -17.75 -4.74 -6.35
C ARG A 86 -19.03 -5.34 -6.96
N ASP A 87 -19.92 -5.86 -6.12
CA ASP A 87 -21.10 -6.61 -6.57
C ASP A 87 -22.06 -5.77 -7.41
N LEU A 88 -22.23 -4.49 -7.08
CA LEU A 88 -23.07 -3.59 -7.87
C LEU A 88 -22.43 -3.27 -9.22
N ILE A 89 -21.13 -2.97 -9.24
CA ILE A 89 -20.41 -2.61 -10.47
C ILE A 89 -20.44 -3.79 -11.45
N GLN A 90 -20.25 -5.00 -10.95
CA GLN A 90 -20.23 -6.21 -11.77
C GLN A 90 -21.59 -6.52 -12.42
N LYS A 91 -22.72 -6.09 -11.84
CA LYS A 91 -24.05 -6.23 -12.48
C LYS A 91 -24.16 -5.48 -13.80
N TYR A 92 -23.34 -4.43 -13.99
CA TYR A 92 -23.28 -3.67 -15.22
C TYR A 92 -22.23 -4.19 -16.21
N ASN A 93 -21.61 -5.35 -15.95
CA ASN A 93 -20.53 -5.92 -16.75
C ASN A 93 -19.30 -5.00 -16.88
N ILE A 94 -19.06 -4.14 -15.88
CA ILE A 94 -17.91 -3.24 -15.84
C ILE A 94 -16.87 -3.82 -14.87
N SER A 95 -15.60 -3.75 -15.25
CA SER A 95 -14.49 -4.06 -14.34
C SER A 95 -14.46 -3.06 -13.18
N PRO A 96 -14.51 -3.51 -11.90
CA PRO A 96 -14.45 -2.63 -10.74
C PRO A 96 -13.25 -1.67 -10.76
N ASN A 97 -12.08 -2.16 -11.16
CA ASN A 97 -10.88 -1.36 -11.29
C ASN A 97 -11.06 -0.23 -12.31
N ARG A 98 -11.63 -0.53 -13.48
CA ARG A 98 -11.87 0.49 -14.51
C ARG A 98 -12.96 1.48 -14.08
N PHE A 99 -13.98 1.02 -13.37
CA PHE A 99 -15.00 1.91 -12.81
C PHE A 99 -14.39 2.93 -11.85
N ILE A 100 -13.53 2.48 -10.92
CA ILE A 100 -12.85 3.36 -9.97
C ILE A 100 -11.92 4.34 -10.70
N GLN A 101 -11.17 3.88 -11.71
CA GLN A 101 -10.31 4.76 -12.51
C GLN A 101 -11.08 5.89 -13.17
N ILE A 102 -12.16 5.58 -13.87
CA ILE A 102 -13.00 6.59 -14.52
C ILE A 102 -13.59 7.55 -13.46
N GLY A 103 -14.01 7.03 -12.31
CA GLY A 103 -14.46 7.85 -11.18
C GLY A 103 -13.39 8.84 -10.71
N MET A 104 -12.12 8.40 -10.62
CA MET A 104 -10.98 9.26 -10.26
C MET A 104 -10.68 10.30 -11.35
N ASP A 105 -10.72 9.91 -12.62
CA ASP A 105 -10.53 10.83 -13.76
C ASP A 105 -11.58 11.95 -13.74
N ILE A 106 -12.86 11.59 -13.58
CA ILE A 106 -13.98 12.55 -13.50
C ILE A 106 -13.83 13.45 -12.27
N ALA A 107 -13.47 12.90 -11.11
CA ALA A 107 -13.27 13.68 -9.89
C ALA A 107 -12.13 14.71 -10.09
N TYR A 108 -11.03 14.29 -10.69
CA TYR A 108 -9.90 15.18 -11.01
C TYR A 108 -10.31 16.27 -12.00
N TYR A 109 -11.00 15.90 -13.09
CA TYR A 109 -11.48 16.87 -14.08
C TYR A 109 -12.42 17.90 -13.45
N ARG A 110 -13.34 17.49 -12.58
CA ARG A 110 -14.23 18.40 -11.85
C ARG A 110 -13.48 19.36 -10.91
N MET A 111 -12.37 18.92 -10.33
CA MET A 111 -11.57 19.75 -9.43
C MET A 111 -10.67 20.75 -10.17
N TYR A 112 -10.11 20.37 -11.33
CA TYR A 112 -9.04 21.13 -11.98
C TYR A 112 -9.34 21.60 -13.42
N GLY A 113 -10.48 21.18 -14.00
CA GLY A 113 -10.88 21.53 -15.36
C GLY A 113 -10.02 20.92 -16.48
N LYS A 114 -9.21 19.90 -16.15
CA LYS A 114 -8.32 19.22 -17.10
C LYS A 114 -8.15 17.75 -16.74
N GLU A 115 -7.77 16.94 -17.71
CA GLU A 115 -7.48 15.52 -17.50
C GLU A 115 -6.19 15.32 -16.70
N ALA A 116 -6.18 14.32 -15.83
CA ALA A 116 -4.98 13.87 -15.14
C ALA A 116 -4.17 12.94 -16.04
N CYS A 117 -2.84 13.02 -15.98
CA CYS A 117 -1.99 11.94 -16.46
C CYS A 117 -1.96 10.85 -15.38
N ILE A 118 -2.80 9.82 -15.51
CA ILE A 118 -2.89 8.73 -14.54
C ILE A 118 -2.07 7.54 -15.04
N SER A 119 -1.19 7.03 -14.17
CA SER A 119 -0.45 5.80 -14.40
C SER A 119 -0.93 4.75 -13.40
N GLN A 120 -1.44 3.63 -13.89
CA GLN A 120 -1.73 2.46 -13.07
C GLN A 120 -0.60 1.43 -13.22
N MET A 121 -0.20 0.82 -12.12
CA MET A 121 0.71 -0.32 -12.17
C MET A 121 -0.03 -1.60 -12.58
N ALA A 122 0.57 -2.37 -13.48
CA ALA A 122 0.11 -3.69 -13.92
C ALA A 122 1.17 -4.74 -13.61
N THR A 123 0.76 -5.92 -13.12
CA THR A 123 1.71 -7.00 -12.81
C THR A 123 2.07 -7.80 -14.07
N LEU A 124 3.36 -8.11 -14.20
CA LEU A 124 3.94 -8.93 -15.26
C LEU A 124 4.28 -10.35 -14.79
N ARG A 125 3.78 -10.80 -13.63
CA ARG A 125 4.10 -12.11 -13.03
C ARG A 125 3.74 -13.34 -13.87
N LYS A 126 3.08 -13.17 -15.03
CA LYS A 126 2.93 -14.22 -16.04
C LYS A 126 4.23 -14.56 -16.77
N PHE A 127 5.23 -13.67 -16.71
CA PHE A 127 6.54 -13.85 -17.30
C PHE A 127 7.56 -14.15 -16.21
N GLN A 128 8.59 -14.93 -16.56
CA GLN A 128 9.72 -15.18 -15.67
C GLN A 128 10.37 -13.85 -15.26
N ASP A 129 10.58 -13.66 -13.97
CA ASP A 129 11.12 -12.43 -13.36
C ASP A 129 10.30 -11.14 -13.63
N GLY A 130 9.07 -11.29 -14.14
CA GLY A 130 8.18 -10.18 -14.43
C GLY A 130 7.74 -9.46 -13.17
N ARG A 131 8.07 -8.17 -13.07
CA ARG A 131 7.65 -7.27 -11.99
C ARG A 131 6.37 -6.52 -12.38
N MET A 132 6.50 -5.23 -12.68
CA MET A 132 5.41 -4.34 -13.00
C MET A 132 5.67 -3.62 -14.32
N ASP A 133 4.59 -3.30 -15.03
CA ASP A 133 4.55 -2.31 -16.11
C ASP A 133 3.55 -1.21 -15.76
N ILE A 134 3.48 -0.17 -16.58
CA ILE A 134 2.60 0.97 -16.39
C ILE A 134 1.53 0.97 -17.49
N ILE A 135 0.26 0.91 -17.07
CA ILE A 135 -0.88 1.25 -17.91
C ILE A 135 -1.04 2.77 -17.85
N ARG A 136 -0.90 3.43 -18.99
CA ARG A 136 -1.12 4.87 -19.13
C ARG A 136 -2.58 5.17 -19.39
N LEU A 137 -3.13 6.09 -18.61
CA LEU A 137 -4.49 6.62 -18.68
C LEU A 137 -4.41 8.17 -18.74
N PRO A 138 -5.36 8.85 -19.38
CA PRO A 138 -6.58 8.36 -20.01
C PRO A 138 -6.34 7.87 -21.44
N SER A 139 -7.19 6.95 -21.90
CA SER A 139 -7.32 6.67 -23.33
C SER A 139 -8.30 7.68 -23.95
N LEU A 140 -8.29 7.78 -25.29
CA LEU A 140 -9.21 8.67 -26.03
C LEU A 140 -10.69 8.50 -25.59
N ASN A 141 -11.08 7.30 -25.19
CA ASN A 141 -12.44 6.99 -24.75
C ASN A 141 -12.81 7.58 -23.39
N SER A 142 -11.83 7.73 -22.48
CA SER A 142 -12.06 8.39 -21.18
C SER A 142 -12.18 9.91 -21.35
N ALA A 143 -11.49 10.50 -22.32
CA ALA A 143 -11.59 11.92 -22.61
C ALA A 143 -12.98 12.35 -23.06
N MET A 144 -13.69 11.45 -23.77
CA MET A 144 -15.07 11.70 -24.25
C MET A 144 -16.14 11.64 -23.15
N LEU A 145 -15.81 11.23 -21.92
CA LEU A 145 -16.75 11.14 -20.81
C LEU A 145 -16.79 12.40 -19.93
N ASN A 146 -15.93 13.38 -20.21
CA ASN A 146 -15.76 14.60 -19.43
C ASN A 146 -16.54 15.79 -19.99
#